data_AF-A0A537I9L4-F1
#
_entry.id   AF-A0A537I9L4-F1
#
_cell.length_a   1.000
_cell.length_b   1.000
_cell.length_c   1.000
_cell.angle_alpha   90.00
_cell.angle_beta   90.00
_cell.angle_gamma   90.00
#
_symmetry.space_group_name_H-M   'P 1'
#
loop_
_entity.id
_entity.type
_entity.pdbx_description
1 polymer ?
#
loop_
_entity_poly.entity_id
_entity_poly.type
_entity_poly.pdbx_seq_one_letter_code
_entity_poly.pdbx_strand_id
1 'polypeptide(L)'
;MCQKFLRTTLSLFFLSLLFPLVSFSQQSIRVSGKIKDADNNPVAGASVSVKGTSNAGTVAGDDGSYTIEVLSNATLIFSSSGYDPREVAVNNKQQLDVVLNSKASELSDVVVIGYGSRQKKDINGAISTIKPKDIEKSTALSPELAMQGQMAGVDVTSAGGNPTARPIVRIRGTTSFNNADPLYVIYGVPFYEGGSGAVVDPTNDPTRRGPINIYTIVNPNDIESISVLKDASASAIYGVRAANGVILITTKQGKKGRVKVD
;
A
#
# COMPACT_ATOMS: atom_id res chain seq x y z
N MET A 1 -40.98 69.23 -10.49
CA MET A 1 -39.98 68.45 -9.71
C MET A 1 -40.23 66.93 -9.79
N CYS A 2 -41.49 66.46 -9.78
CA CYS A 2 -41.86 65.04 -9.78
C CYS A 2 -41.43 64.23 -11.04
N GLN A 3 -41.49 64.80 -12.25
CA GLN A 3 -41.11 64.09 -13.50
C GLN A 3 -39.61 63.80 -13.63
N LYS A 4 -38.74 64.63 -13.04
CA LYS A 4 -37.28 64.39 -13.07
C LYS A 4 -36.90 63.23 -12.16
N PHE A 5 -37.52 63.13 -10.99
CA PHE A 5 -37.30 62.05 -10.03
C PHE A 5 -37.73 60.68 -10.60
N LEU A 6 -38.88 60.63 -11.28
CA LEU A 6 -39.41 59.41 -11.90
C LEU A 6 -38.56 58.91 -13.07
N ARG A 7 -37.93 59.80 -13.83
CA ARG A 7 -37.00 59.43 -14.93
C ARG A 7 -35.67 58.89 -14.40
N THR A 8 -35.13 59.47 -13.32
CA THR A 8 -33.90 58.97 -12.70
C THR A 8 -34.08 57.63 -12.01
N THR A 9 -35.21 57.39 -11.32
CA THR A 9 -35.48 56.09 -10.69
C THR A 9 -35.73 54.99 -11.72
N LEU A 10 -36.41 55.30 -12.83
CA LEU A 10 -36.62 54.35 -13.92
C LEU A 10 -35.30 54.00 -14.65
N SER A 11 -34.40 54.97 -14.82
CA SER A 11 -33.07 54.73 -15.41
C SER A 11 -32.14 53.92 -14.51
N LEU A 12 -32.20 54.09 -13.18
CA LEU A 12 -31.43 53.26 -12.23
C LEU A 12 -31.97 51.83 -12.17
N PHE A 13 -33.29 51.64 -12.25
CA PHE A 13 -33.90 50.31 -12.27
C PHE A 13 -33.57 49.54 -13.55
N PHE A 14 -33.51 50.23 -14.69
CA PHE A 14 -33.09 49.62 -15.96
C PHE A 14 -31.59 49.24 -15.95
N LEU A 15 -30.74 50.05 -15.31
CA LEU A 15 -29.30 49.76 -15.19
C LEU A 15 -29.00 48.60 -14.23
N SER A 16 -29.80 48.40 -13.17
CA SER A 16 -29.69 47.22 -12.29
C SER A 16 -30.19 45.93 -12.94
N LEU A 17 -31.10 46.02 -13.91
CA LEU A 17 -31.65 44.87 -14.63
C LEU A 17 -30.67 44.32 -15.70
N LEU A 18 -29.70 45.13 -16.14
CA LEU A 18 -28.67 44.73 -17.12
C LEU A 18 -27.39 44.14 -16.50
N PHE A 19 -27.18 44.31 -15.19
CA PHE A 19 -26.00 43.78 -14.49
C PHE A 19 -25.90 42.24 -14.36
N PRO A 20 -26.98 41.43 -14.34
CA PRO A 20 -26.85 39.98 -14.24
C PRO A 20 -26.47 39.28 -15.57
N LEU A 21 -26.45 40.00 -16.71
CA LEU A 21 -26.12 39.40 -18.02
C LEU A 21 -24.62 39.19 -18.25
N VAL A 22 -23.75 39.89 -17.51
CA VAL A 22 -22.28 39.77 -17.65
C VAL A 22 -21.69 38.60 -16.85
N SER A 23 -22.45 37.99 -15.93
CA SER A 23 -21.96 36.90 -15.07
C SER A 23 -22.03 35.51 -15.72
N PHE A 24 -22.61 35.37 -16.92
CA PHE A 24 -22.80 34.07 -17.60
C PHE A 24 -21.91 33.81 -18.82
N SER A 25 -20.95 34.69 -19.12
CA SER A 25 -19.97 34.43 -20.18
C SER A 25 -18.72 33.73 -19.63
N GLN A 26 -18.88 32.50 -19.14
CA GLN A 26 -17.74 31.59 -19.05
C GLN A 26 -17.60 30.94 -20.42
N GLN A 27 -16.68 31.44 -21.23
CA GLN A 27 -16.45 30.95 -22.59
C GLN A 27 -16.00 29.48 -22.54
N SER A 28 -16.90 28.58 -22.95
CA SER A 28 -16.55 27.19 -23.20
C SER A 28 -15.65 27.11 -24.43
N ILE A 29 -14.56 26.38 -24.29
CA ILE A 29 -13.62 26.09 -25.36
C ILE A 29 -13.63 24.59 -25.63
N ARG A 30 -13.53 24.24 -26.90
CA ARG A 30 -13.37 22.85 -27.33
C ARG A 30 -11.89 22.50 -27.26
N VAL A 31 -11.56 21.54 -26.40
CA VAL A 31 -10.20 21.02 -26.22
C VAL A 31 -10.12 19.65 -26.86
N SER A 32 -9.12 19.45 -27.72
CA SER A 32 -8.80 18.17 -28.32
C SER A 32 -7.35 17.79 -28.05
N GLY A 33 -7.04 16.50 -28.17
CA GLY A 33 -5.67 16.03 -27.99
C GLY A 33 -5.57 14.52 -28.04
N LYS A 34 -4.35 14.02 -27.82
CA LYS A 34 -4.07 12.60 -27.72
C LYS A 34 -3.50 12.22 -26.36
N ILE A 35 -3.92 11.06 -25.88
CA ILE A 35 -3.41 10.45 -24.65
C ILE A 35 -2.45 9.34 -25.05
N LYS A 36 -1.22 9.41 -24.55
CA LYS A 36 -0.15 8.45 -24.83
C LYS A 36 0.48 7.90 -23.56
N ASP A 37 1.14 6.76 -23.63
CA ASP A 37 1.99 6.25 -22.56
C ASP A 37 3.42 6.80 -22.66
N ALA A 38 4.26 6.44 -21.68
CA ALA A 38 5.69 6.79 -21.67
C ALA A 38 6.48 6.17 -22.84
N ASP A 39 5.96 5.09 -23.44
CA ASP A 39 6.52 4.38 -24.59
C ASP A 39 5.98 4.91 -25.93
N ASN A 40 5.20 6.02 -25.90
CA ASN A 40 4.60 6.72 -27.04
C ASN A 40 3.45 5.95 -27.75
N ASN A 41 2.90 4.91 -27.13
CA ASN A 41 1.70 4.21 -27.61
C ASN A 41 0.43 4.97 -27.21
N PRO A 42 -0.64 4.95 -28.04
CA PRO A 42 -1.91 5.56 -27.69
C PRO A 42 -2.61 4.79 -26.57
N VAL A 43 -3.18 5.52 -25.60
CA VAL A 43 -3.97 4.93 -24.51
C VAL A 43 -5.45 4.99 -24.86
N ALA A 44 -5.98 3.90 -25.39
CA ALA A 44 -7.40 3.75 -25.70
C ALA A 44 -8.28 3.67 -24.45
N GLY A 45 -9.51 4.16 -24.54
CA GLY A 45 -10.52 4.02 -23.48
C GLY A 45 -10.22 4.80 -22.19
N ALA A 46 -9.28 5.74 -22.21
CA ALA A 46 -9.00 6.61 -21.07
C ALA A 46 -10.19 7.56 -20.81
N SER A 47 -10.54 7.71 -19.53
CA SER A 47 -11.56 8.64 -19.07
C SER A 47 -10.97 10.02 -18.87
N VAL A 48 -11.57 11.03 -19.49
CA VAL A 48 -11.23 12.45 -19.38
C VAL A 48 -12.38 13.16 -18.69
N SER A 49 -12.15 13.70 -17.50
CA SER A 49 -13.19 14.36 -16.70
C SER A 49 -12.75 15.74 -16.24
N VAL A 50 -13.69 16.64 -15.99
CA VAL A 50 -13.40 17.97 -15.45
C VAL A 50 -13.38 17.91 -13.93
N LYS A 51 -12.30 18.40 -13.32
CA LYS A 51 -12.12 18.45 -11.87
C LYS A 51 -13.22 19.28 -11.22
N GLY A 52 -13.95 18.66 -10.28
CA GLY A 52 -15.01 19.31 -9.50
C GLY A 52 -16.41 19.25 -10.13
N THR A 53 -16.57 18.65 -11.31
CA THR A 53 -17.89 18.45 -11.94
C THR A 53 -18.12 16.98 -12.27
N SER A 54 -19.23 16.43 -11.80
CA SER A 54 -19.56 15.00 -11.96
C SER A 54 -20.09 14.63 -13.34
N ASN A 55 -20.52 15.62 -14.15
CA ASN A 55 -21.28 15.40 -15.39
C ASN A 55 -20.55 15.84 -16.66
N ALA A 56 -19.34 16.39 -16.56
CA ALA A 56 -18.56 16.85 -17.70
C ALA A 56 -17.33 15.95 -17.91
N GLY A 57 -17.44 15.03 -18.85
CA GLY A 57 -16.38 14.10 -19.21
C GLY A 57 -16.59 13.48 -20.58
N THR A 58 -15.51 12.92 -21.14
CA THR A 58 -15.50 12.20 -22.41
C THR A 58 -14.58 10.98 -22.26
N VAL A 59 -14.69 10.02 -23.19
CA VAL A 59 -13.82 8.85 -23.24
C VAL A 59 -12.97 8.94 -24.49
N ALA A 60 -11.68 8.65 -24.37
CA ALA A 60 -10.77 8.61 -25.50
C ALA A 60 -11.06 7.40 -26.42
N GLY A 61 -10.98 7.62 -27.73
CA GLY A 61 -11.17 6.59 -28.74
C GLY A 61 -10.00 5.60 -28.82
N ASP A 62 -10.08 4.65 -29.76
CA ASP A 62 -9.08 3.59 -29.94
C ASP A 62 -7.69 4.11 -30.33
N ASP A 63 -7.61 5.30 -30.94
CA ASP A 63 -6.37 5.98 -31.30
C ASP A 63 -5.85 6.92 -30.19
N GLY A 64 -6.47 6.88 -29.01
CA GLY A 64 -6.18 7.76 -27.87
C GLY A 64 -6.61 9.20 -28.06
N SER A 65 -7.35 9.52 -29.13
CA SER A 65 -7.88 10.87 -29.36
C SER A 65 -9.08 11.14 -28.45
N TYR A 66 -9.17 12.38 -27.96
CA TYR A 66 -10.30 12.84 -27.17
C TYR A 66 -10.73 14.24 -27.59
N THR A 67 -11.97 14.59 -27.31
CA THR A 67 -12.52 15.93 -27.52
C THR A 67 -13.53 16.23 -26.44
N ILE A 68 -13.35 17.35 -25.74
CA ILE A 68 -14.20 17.78 -24.63
C ILE A 68 -14.44 19.29 -24.69
N GLU A 69 -15.65 19.72 -24.37
CA GLU A 69 -15.99 21.14 -24.24
C GLU A 69 -15.97 21.54 -22.77
N VAL A 70 -15.07 22.46 -22.42
CA VAL A 70 -14.80 22.83 -21.04
C VAL A 70 -14.51 24.32 -20.92
N LEU A 71 -14.61 24.85 -19.70
CA LEU A 71 -14.22 26.22 -19.44
C LEU A 71 -12.72 26.40 -19.66
N SER A 72 -12.33 27.59 -20.11
CA SER A 72 -10.92 27.92 -20.39
C SER A 72 -9.96 27.74 -19.22
N ASN A 73 -10.47 27.83 -18.00
CA ASN A 73 -9.76 27.66 -16.72
C ASN A 73 -10.01 26.30 -16.06
N ALA A 74 -10.66 25.36 -16.74
CA ALA A 74 -10.91 24.03 -16.20
C ALA A 74 -9.62 23.22 -16.05
N THR A 75 -9.62 22.31 -15.07
CA THR A 75 -8.59 21.27 -14.93
C THR A 75 -9.18 19.94 -15.35
N LEU A 76 -8.51 19.26 -16.28
CA LEU A 76 -8.88 17.95 -16.76
C LEU A 76 -8.15 16.87 -15.96
N ILE A 77 -8.87 15.82 -15.59
CA ILE A 77 -8.36 14.62 -14.94
C ILE A 77 -8.43 13.49 -15.95
N PHE A 78 -7.26 12.95 -16.28
CA PHE A 78 -7.08 11.82 -17.17
C PHE A 78 -6.86 10.58 -16.31
N SER A 79 -7.71 9.56 -16.48
CA SER A 79 -7.57 8.29 -15.78
C SER A 79 -7.77 7.12 -16.72
N SER A 80 -6.98 6.07 -16.54
CA SER A 80 -7.11 4.82 -17.29
C SER A 80 -6.65 3.66 -16.40
N SER A 81 -7.13 2.45 -16.72
CA SER A 81 -6.73 1.25 -16.00
C SER A 81 -5.24 0.97 -16.20
N GLY A 82 -4.48 0.83 -15.12
CA GLY A 82 -3.03 0.58 -15.17
C GLY A 82 -2.14 1.82 -15.25
N TYR A 83 -2.71 3.03 -15.16
CA TYR A 83 -1.98 4.30 -15.19
C TYR A 83 -2.28 5.14 -13.94
N ASP A 84 -1.35 6.01 -13.57
CA ASP A 84 -1.63 6.99 -12.51
C ASP A 84 -2.49 8.13 -13.04
N PRO A 85 -3.53 8.55 -12.28
CA PRO A 85 -4.39 9.64 -12.70
C PRO A 85 -3.57 10.93 -12.80
N ARG A 86 -3.72 11.64 -13.92
CA ARG A 86 -2.99 12.87 -14.18
C ARG A 86 -3.95 14.04 -14.30
N GLU A 87 -3.65 15.10 -13.56
CA GLU A 87 -4.39 16.36 -13.65
C GLU A 87 -3.62 17.35 -14.53
N VAL A 88 -4.29 17.98 -15.48
CA VAL A 88 -3.71 18.99 -16.36
C VAL A 88 -4.67 20.16 -16.53
N ALA A 89 -4.19 21.37 -16.25
CA ALA A 89 -4.97 22.59 -16.47
C ALA A 89 -5.01 22.94 -17.96
N VAL A 90 -6.19 23.31 -18.46
CA VAL A 90 -6.39 23.64 -19.89
C VAL A 90 -5.69 24.95 -20.26
N ASN A 91 -5.70 25.95 -19.38
CA ASN A 91 -5.00 27.24 -19.55
C ASN A 91 -5.22 27.89 -20.93
N ASN A 92 -6.47 27.96 -21.42
CA ASN A 92 -6.83 28.48 -22.75
C ASN A 92 -6.24 27.72 -23.96
N LYS A 93 -5.67 26.52 -23.78
CA LYS A 93 -5.14 25.72 -24.89
C LYS A 93 -6.25 24.87 -25.52
N GLN A 94 -6.42 24.99 -26.83
CA GLN A 94 -7.36 24.16 -27.60
C GLN A 94 -6.80 22.77 -27.93
N GLN A 95 -5.48 22.62 -27.93
CA GLN A 95 -4.81 21.34 -28.14
C GLN A 95 -3.99 20.96 -26.91
N LEU A 96 -4.25 19.78 -26.34
CA LEU A 96 -3.60 19.30 -25.13
C LEU A 96 -3.27 17.82 -25.23
N ASP A 97 -2.02 17.51 -25.54
CA ASP A 97 -1.52 16.13 -25.51
C ASP A 97 -1.03 15.79 -24.10
N VAL A 98 -1.36 14.57 -23.65
CA VAL A 98 -1.06 14.12 -22.29
C VAL A 98 -0.37 12.77 -22.34
N VAL A 99 0.73 12.66 -21.58
CA VAL A 99 1.41 11.39 -21.35
C VAL A 99 0.97 10.83 -20.00
N LEU A 100 0.45 9.63 -19.97
CA LEU A 100 0.15 8.89 -18.75
C LEU A 100 1.35 8.01 -18.39
N ASN A 101 1.79 8.12 -17.15
CA ASN A 101 2.81 7.22 -16.63
C ASN A 101 2.11 5.93 -16.20
N SER A 102 2.67 4.80 -16.62
CA SER A 102 2.21 3.50 -16.16
C SER A 102 2.33 3.47 -14.65
N LYS A 103 1.26 2.99 -14.00
CA LYS A 103 1.27 2.80 -12.57
C LYS A 103 2.20 1.63 -12.31
N ALA A 104 3.46 1.94 -12.00
CA ALA A 104 4.32 0.97 -11.35
C ALA A 104 3.54 0.55 -10.11
N SER A 105 3.14 -0.72 -10.08
CA SER A 105 2.55 -1.29 -8.88
C SER A 105 3.65 -1.17 -7.82
N GLU A 106 3.65 -0.07 -7.07
CA GLU A 106 4.34 -0.01 -5.80
C GLU A 106 3.67 -1.12 -5.02
N LEU A 107 4.32 -2.29 -5.00
CA LEU A 107 4.04 -3.34 -4.06
C LEU A 107 4.14 -2.69 -2.70
N SER A 108 3.00 -2.22 -2.21
CA SER A 108 2.80 -1.99 -0.79
C SER A 108 3.07 -3.35 -0.19
N ASP A 109 4.19 -3.51 0.51
CA ASP A 109 4.54 -4.73 1.23
C ASP A 109 3.33 -5.11 2.11
N VAL A 110 2.49 -6.02 1.61
CA VAL A 110 1.33 -6.54 2.34
C VAL A 110 1.87 -7.62 3.23
N VAL A 111 1.97 -7.33 4.52
CA VAL A 111 2.18 -8.37 5.53
C VAL A 111 0.81 -8.99 5.81
N VAL A 112 0.67 -10.26 5.46
CA VAL A 112 -0.53 -11.04 5.80
C VAL A 112 -0.47 -11.36 7.29
N ILE A 113 -1.23 -10.59 8.06
CA ILE A 113 -1.57 -10.89 9.45
C ILE A 113 -3.03 -11.37 9.41
N GLY A 114 -3.36 -12.45 10.13
CA GLY A 114 -4.61 -13.21 9.96
C GLY A 114 -5.92 -12.39 9.87
N TYR A 115 -6.90 -12.95 9.14
CA TYR A 115 -8.30 -12.49 8.93
C TYR A 115 -8.54 -11.03 8.46
N GLY A 116 -7.54 -10.35 7.91
CA GLY A 116 -7.77 -9.13 7.12
C GLY A 116 -6.49 -8.44 6.66
N SER A 117 -6.45 -7.98 5.42
CA SER A 117 -5.38 -7.09 4.96
C SER A 117 -5.60 -5.68 5.56
N ARG A 118 -4.57 -5.15 6.23
CA ARG A 118 -4.54 -3.76 6.72
C ARG A 118 -3.25 -3.14 6.24
N GLN A 119 -3.30 -1.86 5.89
CA GLN A 119 -2.11 -1.16 5.42
C GLN A 119 -1.12 -1.00 6.59
N LYS A 120 0.18 -1.08 6.31
CA LYS A 120 1.26 -0.92 7.30
C LYS A 120 1.15 0.38 8.13
N LYS A 121 0.48 1.40 7.59
CA LYS A 121 0.19 2.68 8.25
C LYS A 121 -0.92 2.62 9.32
N ASP A 122 -1.79 1.60 9.26
CA ASP A 122 -2.98 1.51 10.12
C ASP A 122 -2.72 0.74 11.42
N ILE A 123 -1.51 0.18 11.59
CA ILE A 123 -1.10 -0.45 12.85
C ILE A 123 -0.28 0.57 13.64
N ASN A 124 -0.89 1.16 14.67
CA ASN A 124 -0.26 2.11 15.61
C ASN A 124 0.84 1.49 16.50
N GLY A 125 1.38 0.32 16.14
CA GLY A 125 2.33 -0.46 16.93
C GLY A 125 3.72 -0.52 16.30
N ALA A 126 4.75 -0.75 17.11
CA ALA A 126 6.13 -0.91 16.66
C ALA A 126 6.29 -2.26 15.94
N ILE A 127 6.14 -2.22 14.61
CA ILE A 127 6.46 -3.33 13.71
C ILE A 127 7.86 -3.11 13.14
N SER A 128 8.71 -4.12 13.24
CA SER A 128 9.95 -4.16 12.46
C SER A 128 9.89 -5.27 11.43
N THR A 129 10.24 -4.95 10.19
CA THR A 129 10.20 -5.88 9.06
C THR A 129 11.58 -5.96 8.46
N ILE A 130 12.06 -7.18 8.21
CA ILE A 130 13.25 -7.45 7.39
C ILE A 130 12.79 -7.93 6.01
N LYS A 131 13.43 -7.37 4.99
CA LYS A 131 13.18 -7.70 3.58
C LYS A 131 14.04 -8.90 3.13
N PRO A 132 13.66 -9.63 2.07
CA PRO A 132 14.40 -10.80 1.58
C PRO A 132 15.87 -10.53 1.36
N LYS A 133 16.21 -9.37 0.79
CA LYS A 133 17.58 -8.97 0.46
C LYS A 133 18.51 -8.93 1.68
N ASP A 134 17.96 -8.66 2.86
CA ASP A 134 18.73 -8.57 4.10
C ASP A 134 18.79 -9.94 4.80
N ILE A 135 17.79 -10.80 4.59
CA ILE A 135 17.80 -12.21 5.01
C ILE A 135 18.82 -13.00 4.19
N GLU A 136 18.85 -12.81 2.87
CA GLU A 136 19.76 -13.51 1.94
C GLU A 136 21.23 -13.09 2.15
N LYS A 137 21.47 -11.85 2.59
CA LYS A 137 22.82 -11.36 2.96
C LYS A 137 23.31 -11.94 4.28
N SER A 138 22.39 -12.25 5.17
CA SER A 138 22.71 -12.97 6.40
C SER A 138 23.06 -14.40 5.99
N THR A 139 24.37 -14.71 5.92
CA THR A 139 24.89 -16.08 5.76
C THR A 139 24.47 -17.01 6.90
N ALA A 140 23.75 -16.48 7.90
CA ALA A 140 23.17 -17.30 8.93
C ALA A 140 22.26 -18.33 8.28
N LEU A 141 22.43 -19.56 8.73
CA LEU A 141 21.57 -20.65 8.33
C LEU A 141 20.10 -20.28 8.63
N SER A 142 19.85 -19.35 9.61
CA SER A 142 18.63 -18.89 10.38
C SER A 142 17.86 -17.73 9.85
N PRO A 143 16.53 -17.92 9.68
CA PRO A 143 15.59 -16.81 9.79
C PRO A 143 15.75 -16.03 11.11
N GLU A 144 15.97 -16.73 12.24
CA GLU A 144 16.06 -16.10 13.57
C GLU A 144 17.33 -15.26 13.76
N LEU A 145 18.51 -15.83 13.50
CA LEU A 145 19.79 -15.12 13.45
C LEU A 145 19.82 -13.98 12.43
N ALA A 146 19.10 -14.06 11.31
CA ALA A 146 18.98 -12.93 10.38
C ALA A 146 18.30 -11.72 11.02
N MET A 147 17.52 -11.90 12.08
CA MET A 147 16.96 -10.78 12.85
C MET A 147 17.95 -10.10 13.77
N GLN A 148 19.06 -10.77 14.10
CA GLN A 148 20.06 -10.26 15.02
C GLN A 148 20.70 -8.99 14.45
N GLY A 149 20.58 -7.89 15.19
CA GLY A 149 21.13 -6.59 14.78
C GLY A 149 20.40 -5.90 13.62
N GLN A 150 19.47 -6.58 12.93
CA GLN A 150 18.64 -5.99 11.87
C GLN A 150 17.35 -5.38 12.42
N MET A 151 16.90 -5.79 13.60
CA MET A 151 15.70 -5.27 14.25
C MET A 151 16.00 -4.70 15.64
N ALA A 152 15.65 -3.43 15.86
CA ALA A 152 15.79 -2.82 17.17
C ALA A 152 14.91 -3.51 18.22
N GLY A 153 15.44 -3.80 19.41
CA GLY A 153 14.67 -4.43 20.50
C GLY A 153 14.29 -5.89 20.25
N VAL A 154 14.96 -6.55 19.30
CA VAL A 154 14.96 -8.01 19.16
C VAL A 154 16.35 -8.49 19.55
N ASP A 155 16.43 -9.28 20.62
CA ASP A 155 17.65 -9.92 21.09
C ASP A 155 17.62 -11.38 20.64
N VAL A 156 18.66 -11.82 19.94
CA VAL A 156 18.80 -13.18 19.45
C VAL A 156 20.09 -13.73 20.03
N THR A 157 19.96 -14.76 20.86
CA THR A 157 21.09 -15.42 21.51
C THR A 157 21.23 -16.84 20.94
N SER A 158 22.41 -17.17 20.42
CA SER A 158 22.70 -18.53 19.96
C SER A 158 22.83 -19.48 21.16
N ALA A 159 22.32 -20.71 21.05
CA ALA A 159 22.42 -21.73 22.09
C ALA A 159 23.81 -22.43 22.16
N GLY A 160 24.89 -21.74 21.78
CA GLY A 160 26.28 -22.22 21.87
C GLY A 160 26.86 -22.69 20.53
N GLY A 161 27.89 -23.56 20.59
CA GLY A 161 28.67 -24.02 19.43
C GLY A 161 28.03 -25.14 18.61
N ASN A 162 26.77 -25.49 18.89
CA ASN A 162 26.04 -26.50 18.13
C ASN A 162 25.28 -25.85 16.97
N PRO A 163 25.62 -26.15 15.71
CA PRO A 163 24.97 -25.57 14.52
C PRO A 163 23.50 -25.99 14.34
N THR A 164 23.04 -27.04 15.03
CA THR A 164 21.64 -27.49 14.98
C THR A 164 20.79 -26.96 16.14
N ALA A 165 21.38 -26.18 17.04
CA ALA A 165 20.70 -25.71 18.23
C ALA A 165 19.82 -24.47 17.99
N ARG A 166 18.71 -24.47 18.71
CA ARG A 166 17.78 -23.37 19.06
C ARG A 166 18.33 -21.92 19.22
N PRO A 167 18.26 -20.92 18.32
CA PRO A 167 18.45 -19.54 18.75
C PRO A 167 17.29 -19.10 19.67
N ILE A 168 17.61 -18.53 20.83
CA ILE A 168 16.62 -17.95 21.74
C ILE A 168 16.39 -16.51 21.32
N VAL A 169 15.17 -16.20 20.87
CA VAL A 169 14.74 -14.86 20.47
C VAL A 169 13.92 -14.24 21.57
N ARG A 170 14.25 -13.01 21.96
CA ARG A 170 13.52 -12.20 22.95
C ARG A 170 13.15 -10.86 22.35
N ILE A 171 11.90 -10.46 22.50
CA ILE A 171 11.40 -9.18 22.02
C ILE A 171 11.25 -8.25 23.23
N ARG A 172 12.02 -7.16 23.24
CA ARG A 172 12.10 -6.20 24.36
C ARG A 172 12.55 -6.82 25.69
N GLY A 173 13.43 -7.81 25.63
CA GLY A 173 14.00 -8.46 26.81
C GLY A 173 13.07 -9.53 27.41
N THR A 174 13.33 -9.93 28.66
CA THR A 174 12.53 -10.92 29.38
C THR A 174 11.40 -10.24 30.15
N THR A 175 10.16 -10.40 29.69
CA THR A 175 8.96 -9.80 30.30
C THR A 175 8.26 -10.72 31.30
N SER A 176 8.65 -12.00 31.36
CA SER A 176 8.01 -13.01 32.21
C SER A 176 9.04 -13.89 32.92
N PHE A 177 8.69 -14.35 34.12
CA PHE A 177 9.56 -15.17 34.98
C PHE A 177 9.62 -16.66 34.57
N ASN A 178 8.74 -17.11 33.67
CA ASN A 178 8.62 -18.53 33.34
C ASN A 178 8.85 -18.83 31.86
N ASN A 179 8.16 -18.12 30.95
CA ASN A 179 8.32 -18.28 29.51
C ASN A 179 8.24 -16.93 28.80
N ALA A 180 9.36 -16.50 28.22
CA ALA A 180 9.51 -15.23 27.52
C ALA A 180 9.66 -15.43 25.99
N ASP A 181 9.39 -16.64 25.49
CA ASP A 181 9.46 -16.92 24.05
C ASP A 181 8.31 -16.22 23.30
N PRO A 182 8.59 -15.67 22.11
CA PRO A 182 7.58 -15.04 21.26
C PRO A 182 6.72 -16.08 20.54
N LEU A 183 5.53 -15.68 20.12
CA LEU A 183 4.69 -16.52 19.27
C LEU A 183 5.18 -16.45 17.82
N TYR A 184 5.39 -17.60 17.18
CA TYR A 184 5.74 -17.66 15.76
C TYR A 184 4.49 -17.88 14.93
N VAL A 185 4.38 -17.17 13.81
CA VAL A 185 3.26 -17.30 12.87
C VAL A 185 3.84 -17.46 11.48
N ILE A 186 3.72 -18.65 10.89
CA ILE A 186 4.16 -18.91 9.52
C ILE A 186 2.92 -18.95 8.65
N TYR A 187 2.89 -18.12 7.60
CA TYR A 187 1.77 -18.09 6.65
C TYR A 187 0.39 -17.93 7.33
N GLY A 188 0.32 -17.10 8.38
CA GLY A 188 -0.90 -16.87 9.15
C GLY A 188 -1.29 -17.99 10.13
N VAL A 189 -0.56 -19.11 10.15
CA VAL A 189 -0.76 -20.21 11.09
C VAL A 189 0.15 -20.01 12.30
N PRO A 190 -0.39 -19.91 13.53
CA PRO A 190 0.43 -19.82 14.74
C PRO A 190 1.08 -21.17 15.07
N PHE A 191 2.37 -21.12 15.36
CA PHE A 191 3.18 -22.23 15.82
C PHE A 191 3.47 -22.05 17.31
N TYR A 192 3.23 -23.10 18.07
CA TYR A 192 3.37 -23.08 19.53
C TYR A 192 4.57 -23.91 19.94
N GLU A 193 5.24 -23.49 21.01
CA GLU A 193 6.26 -24.33 21.64
C GLU A 193 5.58 -25.45 22.44
N GLY A 194 5.97 -26.69 22.16
CA GLY A 194 5.74 -27.80 23.09
C GLY A 194 6.68 -27.62 24.27
N GLY A 195 6.16 -27.61 25.50
CA GLY A 195 6.92 -27.32 26.70
C GLY A 195 8.23 -28.11 26.84
N SER A 196 9.15 -27.55 27.63
CA SER A 196 10.46 -28.10 28.00
C SER A 196 10.54 -29.63 27.95
N GLY A 197 11.31 -30.17 27.00
CA GLY A 197 11.66 -31.60 26.96
C GLY A 197 10.91 -32.48 25.95
N ALA A 198 10.07 -31.92 25.07
CA ALA A 198 9.44 -32.70 24.00
C ALA A 198 10.45 -33.11 22.92
N VAL A 199 11.19 -34.20 23.17
CA VAL A 199 11.62 -35.12 22.12
C VAL A 199 10.41 -35.38 21.25
N VAL A 200 10.49 -35.01 19.96
CA VAL A 200 9.55 -35.32 18.87
C VAL A 200 8.12 -35.55 19.37
N ASP A 201 7.27 -34.54 19.22
CA ASP A 201 5.84 -34.65 19.52
C ASP A 201 5.27 -35.99 19.00
N PRO A 202 4.91 -36.95 19.89
CA PRO A 202 4.37 -38.23 19.47
C PRO A 202 2.98 -38.10 18.81
N THR A 203 2.40 -36.89 18.81
CA THR A 203 1.10 -36.60 18.21
C THR A 203 1.16 -36.19 16.74
N ASN A 204 2.35 -36.12 16.12
CA ASN A 204 2.54 -35.69 14.71
C ASN A 204 1.87 -34.34 14.40
N ASP A 205 1.73 -33.45 15.38
CA ASP A 205 1.09 -32.15 15.18
C ASP A 205 2.07 -31.19 14.47
N PRO A 206 1.78 -30.77 13.22
CA PRO A 206 2.67 -29.90 12.46
C PRO A 206 2.77 -28.48 13.04
N THR A 207 1.91 -28.11 14.01
CA THR A 207 1.88 -26.77 14.61
C THR A 207 2.71 -26.64 15.90
N ARG A 208 3.29 -27.76 16.37
CA ARG A 208 4.10 -27.80 17.61
C ARG A 208 5.60 -27.79 17.28
N ARG A 209 6.31 -26.81 17.83
CA ARG A 209 7.77 -26.70 17.72
C ARG A 209 8.43 -27.46 18.86
N GLY A 210 9.24 -28.46 18.51
CA GLY A 210 10.15 -29.16 19.45
C GLY A 210 11.45 -28.37 19.68
N PRO A 211 12.51 -29.01 20.25
CA PRO A 211 13.84 -28.39 20.38
C PRO A 211 14.51 -28.11 19.02
N ILE A 212 13.90 -28.57 17.93
CA ILE A 212 14.38 -28.44 16.57
C ILE A 212 14.01 -27.04 16.03
N ASN A 213 14.99 -26.39 15.42
CA ASN A 213 14.92 -25.05 14.82
C ASN A 213 13.83 -24.90 13.75
N ILE A 214 13.38 -23.66 13.48
CA ILE A 214 12.38 -23.38 12.43
C ILE A 214 12.86 -23.77 11.02
N TYR A 215 14.16 -24.00 10.85
CA TYR A 215 14.78 -24.50 9.61
C TYR A 215 14.16 -25.72 9.00
N THR A 216 13.69 -26.65 9.84
CA THR A 216 13.11 -27.88 9.33
C THR A 216 11.71 -27.65 8.80
N ILE A 217 11.12 -26.48 9.09
CA ILE A 217 9.76 -26.12 8.71
C ILE A 217 9.78 -25.11 7.54
N VAL A 218 10.76 -24.18 7.50
CA VAL A 218 10.84 -23.14 6.48
C VAL A 218 12.27 -22.92 5.99
N ASN A 219 12.48 -23.04 4.69
CA ASN A 219 13.74 -22.68 4.04
C ASN A 219 13.88 -21.15 3.98
N PRO A 220 15.02 -20.56 4.39
CA PRO A 220 15.26 -19.11 4.28
C PRO A 220 15.01 -18.53 2.88
N ASN A 221 15.32 -19.30 1.83
CA ASN A 221 15.12 -18.86 0.44
C ASN A 221 13.65 -18.69 0.07
N ASP A 222 12.76 -19.37 0.77
CA ASP A 222 11.31 -19.29 0.56
C ASP A 222 10.68 -18.18 1.40
N ILE A 223 11.45 -17.42 2.18
CA ILE A 223 10.93 -16.33 3.02
C ILE A 223 10.82 -15.05 2.20
N GLU A 224 9.62 -14.48 2.14
CA GLU A 224 9.34 -13.18 1.54
C GLU A 224 9.49 -12.04 2.54
N SER A 225 9.14 -12.23 3.81
CA SER A 225 9.44 -11.24 4.84
C SER A 225 9.36 -11.84 6.23
N ILE A 226 10.15 -11.27 7.15
CA ILE A 226 10.03 -11.52 8.58
C ILE A 226 9.58 -10.22 9.23
N SER A 227 8.42 -10.25 9.88
CA SER A 227 7.87 -9.09 10.58
C SER A 227 7.69 -9.41 12.05
N VAL A 228 8.18 -8.52 12.91
CA VAL A 228 8.09 -8.66 14.36
C VAL A 228 7.15 -7.61 14.92
N LEU A 229 6.07 -8.06 15.57
CA LEU A 229 5.15 -7.24 16.35
C LEU A 229 5.62 -7.19 17.80
N LYS A 230 5.98 -6.00 18.27
CA LYS A 230 6.60 -5.80 19.60
C LYS A 230 5.67 -5.27 20.67
N ASP A 231 4.47 -4.85 20.27
CA ASP A 231 3.51 -4.13 21.11
C ASP A 231 2.21 -4.92 21.34
N ALA A 232 1.36 -4.39 22.21
CA ALA A 232 0.01 -4.91 22.53
C ALA A 232 -0.89 -5.12 21.30
N SER A 233 -0.56 -4.52 20.15
CA SER A 233 -1.21 -4.80 18.86
C SER A 233 -1.07 -6.27 18.43
N ALA A 234 -0.02 -6.95 18.87
CA ALA A 234 0.17 -8.37 18.63
C ALA A 234 -0.83 -9.22 19.45
N SER A 235 -1.02 -8.87 20.73
CA SER A 235 -1.98 -9.52 21.62
C SER A 235 -3.44 -9.28 21.20
N ALA A 236 -3.73 -8.13 20.57
CA ALA A 236 -5.06 -7.87 20.01
C ALA A 236 -5.45 -8.84 18.88
N ILE A 237 -4.46 -9.37 18.15
CA ILE A 237 -4.69 -10.25 17.00
C ILE A 237 -4.54 -11.72 17.37
N TYR A 238 -3.51 -12.07 18.14
CA TYR A 238 -3.15 -13.46 18.45
C TYR A 238 -3.40 -13.84 19.92
N GLY A 239 -4.03 -12.97 20.70
CA GLY A 239 -4.46 -13.22 22.08
C GLY A 239 -3.31 -13.25 23.09
N VAL A 240 -3.56 -13.87 24.25
CA VAL A 240 -2.64 -13.88 25.41
C VAL A 240 -1.27 -14.47 25.11
N ARG A 241 -1.15 -15.34 24.09
CA ARG A 241 0.11 -15.99 23.69
C ARG A 241 1.07 -15.04 22.97
N ALA A 242 0.55 -13.91 22.49
CA ALA A 242 1.33 -12.85 21.86
C ALA A 242 1.79 -11.77 22.85
N ALA A 243 1.68 -12.00 24.17
CA ALA A 243 2.13 -11.07 25.20
C ALA A 243 3.65 -10.80 25.16
N ASN A 244 4.44 -11.78 24.71
CA ASN A 244 5.90 -11.66 24.53
C ASN A 244 6.28 -11.19 23.11
N GLY A 245 5.31 -10.73 22.32
CA GLY A 245 5.48 -10.37 20.91
C GLY A 245 5.23 -11.52 19.94
N VAL A 246 5.15 -11.18 18.66
CA VAL A 246 4.85 -12.14 17.56
C VAL A 246 5.86 -11.98 16.44
N ILE A 247 6.39 -13.09 15.96
CA ILE A 247 7.26 -13.16 14.79
C ILE A 247 6.45 -13.77 13.65
N LEU A 248 6.20 -12.99 12.61
CA LEU A 248 5.48 -13.37 11.42
C LEU A 248 6.47 -13.69 10.31
N ILE A 249 6.35 -14.89 9.76
CA ILE A 249 7.14 -15.34 8.62
C ILE A 249 6.17 -15.49 7.45
N THR A 250 6.34 -14.64 6.45
CA THR A 250 5.60 -14.73 5.19
C THR A 250 6.48 -15.44 4.18
N THR A 251 5.97 -16.49 3.56
CA THR A 251 6.66 -17.22 2.50
C THR A 251 6.33 -16.65 1.12
N LYS A 252 7.29 -16.76 0.19
CA LYS A 252 7.16 -16.33 -1.20
C LYS A 252 5.99 -17.08 -1.83
N GLN A 253 5.03 -16.34 -2.38
CA GLN A 253 3.93 -16.90 -3.15
C GLN A 253 4.19 -16.76 -4.66
N GLY A 254 3.64 -17.69 -5.44
CA GLY A 254 3.65 -17.58 -6.89
C GLY A 254 2.92 -16.31 -7.33
N LYS A 255 3.64 -15.37 -7.94
CA LYS A 255 3.03 -14.15 -8.49
C LYS A 255 2.15 -14.56 -9.69
N LYS A 256 0.86 -14.18 -9.67
CA LYS A 256 0.00 -14.35 -10.85
C LYS A 256 0.53 -13.48 -11.99
N GLY A 257 1.05 -14.13 -13.03
CA GLY A 257 1.69 -13.48 -14.19
C GLY A 257 2.53 -14.48 -14.97
N ARG A 258 3.10 -14.06 -16.11
CA ARG A 258 4.03 -14.90 -16.89
C ARG A 258 5.23 -15.28 -16.02
N VAL A 259 5.58 -16.56 -16.01
CA VAL A 259 6.81 -17.07 -15.38
C VAL A 259 7.98 -16.32 -16.00
N LYS A 260 8.66 -15.49 -15.20
CA LYS A 260 9.98 -14.97 -15.54
C LYS A 260 10.99 -15.93 -14.95
N VAL A 261 11.71 -16.62 -15.83
CA VAL A 261 12.92 -17.34 -15.50
C VAL A 261 14.03 -16.29 -15.55
N ASP A 262 14.61 -15.99 -14.39
CA ASP A 262 15.94 -15.35 -14.31
C ASP A 262 17.01 -16.45 -14.32
#